data_AF-A0A7Z0RRL3-F1
#
_entry.id   AF-A0A7Z0RRL3-F1
#
_cell.length_a   1.000
_cell.length_b   1.000
_cell.length_c   1.000
_cell.angle_alpha   90.00
_cell.angle_beta   90.00
_cell.angle_gamma   90.00
#
_symmetry.space_group_name_H-M   'P 1'
#
loop_
_entity.id
_entity.type
_entity.pdbx_description
1 polymer ?
#
loop_
_entity_poly.entity_id
_entity_poly.type
_entity_poly.pdbx_seq_one_letter_code
_entity_poly.pdbx_strand_id
1 'polypeptide(L)'
;GLNGLSNFLLNKNLTLTTFIFGIIERSLIPFGLHHIFYAPFWFEFGHYTNHAGDLVRGDQRIWMAQLKDGVPFTAGAFTTGKYPFMMFGLPAAAFAIYKNARPERKKVVGGLMLSAALTSFLTGITEPLEFSFLFVAPILYVIHVFLAGTSFLVMHLLGVKIGMTFSGGFIDYILYGLLNWHRTSALWVIPVGIV
;
A
#
# COMPACT_ATOMS: atom_id res chain seq x y z
N GLY A 1 16.39 14.52 12.70
CA GLY A 1 15.21 15.25 12.16
C GLY A 1 14.84 14.76 10.77
N LEU A 2 13.76 15.27 10.18
CA LEU A 2 13.24 14.86 8.86
C LEU A 2 14.30 14.89 7.74
N ASN A 3 15.21 15.87 7.75
CA ASN A 3 16.34 15.94 6.80
C ASN A 3 17.37 14.81 7.00
N GLY A 4 17.54 14.33 8.23
CA GLY A 4 18.40 13.18 8.54
C GLY A 4 17.77 11.85 8.11
N LEU A 5 16.45 11.71 8.27
CA LEU A 5 15.70 10.57 7.74
C LEU A 5 15.75 10.57 6.20
N SER A 6 15.50 11.71 5.56
CA SER A 6 15.54 11.85 4.10
C SER A 6 16.93 11.49 3.54
N ASN A 7 18.02 12.00 4.12
CA ASN A 7 19.38 11.64 3.71
C ASN A 7 19.75 10.17 3.97
N PHE A 8 19.23 9.56 5.04
CA PHE A 8 19.39 8.13 5.32
C PHE A 8 18.68 7.26 4.28
N LEU A 9 17.45 7.62 3.90
CA LEU A 9 16.63 6.90 2.92
C LEU A 9 17.19 7.04 1.49
N LEU A 10 17.84 8.17 1.17
CA LEU A 10 18.44 8.46 -0.13
C LEU A 10 19.75 7.69 -0.39
N ASN A 11 20.58 7.46 0.64
CA ASN A 11 21.97 7.10 0.42
C ASN A 11 22.32 5.61 0.52
N LYS A 12 21.47 4.69 1.04
CA LYS A 12 21.96 3.30 1.20
C LYS A 12 21.07 2.10 0.92
N ASN A 13 19.74 2.16 0.86
CA ASN A 13 19.00 0.97 0.44
C ASN A 13 17.51 1.25 0.16
N LEU A 14 17.11 1.35 -1.11
CA LEU A 14 15.70 1.54 -1.47
C LEU A 14 14.81 0.42 -0.86
N THR A 15 15.35 -0.78 -0.69
CA THR A 15 14.71 -1.92 -0.03
C THR A 15 14.39 -1.66 1.45
N LEU A 16 15.34 -1.10 2.21
CA LEU A 16 15.08 -0.74 3.61
C LEU A 16 14.14 0.48 3.69
N THR A 17 14.27 1.40 2.74
CA THR A 17 13.44 2.60 2.65
C THR A 17 11.97 2.24 2.43
N THR A 18 11.63 1.28 1.56
CA THR A 18 10.23 0.85 1.36
C THR A 18 9.66 0.15 2.59
N PHE A 19 10.46 -0.67 3.28
CA PHE A 19 10.06 -1.30 4.54
C PHE A 19 9.68 -0.27 5.62
N ILE A 20 10.59 0.68 5.87
CA ILE A 20 10.39 1.75 6.86
C ILE A 20 9.24 2.66 6.44
N PHE A 21 9.10 2.96 5.15
CA PHE A 21 7.99 3.73 4.61
C PHE A 21 6.65 3.09 4.98
N GLY A 22 6.46 1.79 4.72
CA GLY A 22 5.21 1.10 5.05
C GLY A 22 4.90 1.09 6.54
N ILE A 23 5.92 0.91 7.40
CA ILE A 23 5.77 0.99 8.86
C ILE A 23 5.30 2.38 9.29
N ILE A 24 5.98 3.44 8.84
CA ILE A 24 5.63 4.81 9.25
C ILE A 24 4.25 5.19 8.70
N GLU A 25 3.98 4.89 7.42
CA GLU A 25 2.70 5.18 6.79
C GLU A 25 1.55 4.58 7.60
N ARG A 26 1.62 3.29 7.94
CA ARG A 26 0.57 2.65 8.73
C ARG A 26 0.53 3.16 10.17
N SER A 27 1.67 3.38 10.82
CA SER A 27 1.71 3.91 12.19
C SER A 27 1.02 5.27 12.34
N LEU A 28 0.94 6.05 11.26
CA LEU A 28 0.35 7.39 11.25
C LEU A 28 -1.15 7.43 10.92
N ILE A 29 -1.77 6.29 10.59
CA ILE A 29 -3.21 6.20 10.34
C ILE A 29 -4.08 6.67 11.51
N PRO A 30 -3.81 6.29 12.78
CA PRO A 30 -4.63 6.70 13.92
C PRO A 30 -4.72 8.22 14.10
N PHE A 31 -3.76 8.94 13.53
CA PHE A 31 -3.63 10.39 13.63
C PHE A 31 -4.03 11.13 12.34
N GLY A 32 -4.38 10.40 11.26
CA GLY A 32 -4.60 10.98 9.93
C GLY A 32 -3.35 11.59 9.28
N LEU A 33 -2.18 11.47 9.90
CA LEU A 33 -0.93 12.10 9.45
C LEU A 33 -0.25 11.35 8.30
N HIS A 34 -0.72 10.14 7.99
CA HIS A 34 -0.16 9.31 6.93
C HIS A 34 -0.24 9.99 5.55
N HIS A 35 -1.28 10.78 5.28
CA HIS A 35 -1.40 11.58 4.06
C HIS A 35 -0.28 12.61 3.90
N ILE A 36 0.11 13.27 4.99
CA ILE A 36 1.22 14.23 5.00
C ILE A 36 2.55 13.50 4.81
N PHE A 37 2.69 12.33 5.43
CA PHE A 37 3.91 11.53 5.36
C PHE A 37 4.22 11.03 3.96
N TYR A 38 3.25 10.44 3.26
CA TYR A 38 3.53 9.86 1.93
C TYR A 38 3.59 10.90 0.81
N ALA A 39 3.01 12.09 0.98
CA ALA A 39 2.86 13.07 -0.10
C ALA A 39 4.20 13.48 -0.77
N PRO A 40 5.29 13.76 -0.01
CA PRO A 40 6.59 14.03 -0.62
C PRO A 40 7.12 12.86 -1.46
N PHE A 41 6.86 11.62 -1.05
CA PHE A 41 7.29 10.43 -1.81
C PHE A 41 6.54 10.32 -3.14
N TRP A 42 5.24 10.58 -3.14
CA TRP A 42 4.43 10.44 -4.35
C TRP A 42 4.56 11.61 -5.33
N PHE A 43 4.91 12.81 -4.84
CA PHE A 43 4.87 14.03 -5.64
C PHE A 43 6.20 14.75 -5.84
N GLU A 44 7.23 14.47 -5.03
CA GLU A 44 8.53 15.16 -5.11
C GLU A 44 9.73 14.20 -5.20
N PHE A 45 9.60 12.96 -4.72
CA PHE A 45 10.72 12.00 -4.70
C PHE A 45 11.07 11.46 -6.08
N GLY A 46 12.38 11.45 -6.39
CA GLY A 46 12.89 11.01 -7.69
C GLY A 46 12.64 12.04 -8.80
N HIS A 47 13.16 11.74 -9.98
CA HIS A 47 12.92 12.56 -11.17
C HIS A 47 12.91 11.71 -12.44
N TYR A 48 12.17 12.16 -13.44
CA TYR A 48 12.11 11.59 -14.78
C TYR A 48 11.80 12.71 -15.78
N THR A 49 12.54 12.78 -16.88
CA THR A 49 12.19 13.68 -17.99
C THR A 49 11.33 12.92 -18.98
N ASN A 50 10.09 13.37 -19.17
CA ASN A 50 9.15 12.72 -20.08
C ASN A 50 9.52 12.96 -21.56
N HIS A 51 8.84 12.28 -22.48
CA HIS A 51 9.07 12.47 -23.93
C HIS A 51 8.73 13.88 -24.44
N ALA A 52 7.96 14.67 -23.69
CA ALA A 52 7.69 16.08 -24.00
C ALA A 52 8.81 17.04 -23.52
N GLY A 53 9.81 16.54 -22.79
CA GLY A 53 10.90 17.32 -22.22
C GLY A 53 10.62 17.90 -20.84
N ASP A 54 9.46 17.60 -20.23
CA ASP A 54 9.12 18.09 -18.89
C ASP A 54 9.79 17.24 -17.80
N LEU A 55 10.34 17.93 -16.79
CA LEU A 55 10.82 17.29 -15.57
C LEU A 55 9.64 16.91 -14.66
N VAL A 56 9.42 15.61 -14.50
CA VAL A 56 8.42 15.04 -13.60
C VAL A 56 9.11 14.55 -12.32
N ARG A 57 8.51 14.85 -11.17
CA ARG A 57 8.97 14.41 -9.83
C ARG A 57 7.86 13.69 -9.09
N GLY A 58 8.25 12.82 -8.15
CA GLY A 58 7.35 12.03 -7.33
C GLY A 58 7.12 10.63 -7.88
N ASP A 59 7.27 9.61 -7.02
CA ASP A 59 7.19 8.20 -7.40
C ASP A 59 5.91 7.87 -8.19
N GLN A 60 4.76 8.34 -7.70
CA GLN A 60 3.48 8.11 -8.35
C GLN A 60 3.33 8.89 -9.67
N ARG A 61 3.79 10.15 -9.71
CA ARG A 61 3.72 10.98 -10.94
C ARG A 61 4.68 10.47 -12.02
N ILE A 62 5.87 10.04 -11.63
CA ILE A 62 6.86 9.42 -12.53
C ILE A 62 6.26 8.13 -13.10
N TRP A 63 5.63 7.28 -12.28
CA TRP A 63 4.98 6.07 -12.77
C TRP A 63 3.90 6.40 -13.82
N MET A 64 3.07 7.41 -13.57
CA MET A 64 2.03 7.85 -14.52
C MET A 64 2.61 8.42 -15.82
N ALA A 65 3.69 9.19 -15.75
CA ALA A 65 4.40 9.69 -16.93
C ALA A 65 5.00 8.54 -17.74
N GLN A 66 5.65 7.57 -17.08
CA GLN A 66 6.21 6.39 -17.72
C GLN A 66 5.13 5.52 -18.37
N LEU A 67 3.95 5.42 -17.74
CA LEU A 67 2.80 4.72 -18.33
C LEU A 67 2.43 5.34 -19.68
N LYS A 68 2.28 6.68 -19.72
CA LYS A 68 1.96 7.46 -20.92
C LYS A 68 3.04 7.35 -22.00
N ASP A 69 4.31 7.41 -21.61
CA ASP A 69 5.45 7.36 -22.53
C ASP A 69 5.76 5.94 -23.02
N GLY A 70 5.13 4.91 -22.44
CA GLY A 70 5.32 3.52 -22.86
C GLY A 70 6.65 2.89 -22.45
N VAL A 71 7.39 3.51 -21.52
CA VAL A 71 8.76 3.09 -21.13
C VAL A 71 8.78 2.14 -19.91
N PRO A 72 9.85 1.38 -19.66
CA PRO A 72 9.94 0.56 -18.45
C PRO A 72 9.72 1.36 -17.16
N PHE A 73 8.99 0.78 -16.20
CA PHE A 73 8.73 1.46 -14.94
C PHE A 73 9.98 1.44 -14.05
N THR A 74 10.34 2.62 -13.53
CA THR A 74 11.39 2.78 -12.51
C THR A 74 10.83 3.27 -11.17
N ALA A 75 9.57 3.71 -11.16
CA ALA A 75 8.86 4.19 -9.98
C ALA A 75 7.72 3.23 -9.57
N GLY A 76 7.03 3.51 -8.47
CA GLY A 76 5.96 2.70 -7.87
C GLY A 76 6.40 1.94 -6.61
N ALA A 77 7.61 2.21 -6.10
CA ALA A 77 8.13 1.56 -4.90
C ALA A 77 7.35 1.94 -3.63
N PHE A 78 6.75 3.14 -3.61
CA PHE A 78 6.01 3.69 -2.47
C PHE A 78 4.49 3.57 -2.60
N THR A 79 4.02 2.77 -3.56
CA THR A 79 2.60 2.50 -3.79
C THR A 79 2.29 1.01 -3.78
N THR A 80 3.17 0.19 -4.37
CA THR A 80 2.90 -1.23 -4.62
C THR A 80 2.70 -2.08 -3.36
N GLY A 81 3.36 -1.73 -2.25
CA GLY A 81 3.22 -2.46 -1.00
C GLY A 81 1.81 -2.46 -0.39
N LYS A 82 0.92 -1.58 -0.86
CA LYS A 82 -0.47 -1.49 -0.42
C LYS A 82 -1.30 -2.70 -0.84
N TYR A 83 -1.12 -3.18 -2.07
CA TYR A 83 -2.01 -4.17 -2.68
C TYR A 83 -2.11 -5.49 -1.90
N PRO A 84 -1.01 -6.16 -1.48
CA PRO A 84 -1.12 -7.46 -0.83
C PRO A 84 -1.93 -7.43 0.48
N PHE A 85 -1.60 -6.51 1.40
CA PHE A 85 -2.31 -6.49 2.68
C PHE A 85 -3.71 -5.86 2.58
N MET A 86 -3.95 -4.90 1.67
CA MET A 86 -5.29 -4.30 1.53
C MET A 86 -6.29 -5.22 0.83
N MET A 87 -5.82 -5.99 -0.16
CA MET A 87 -6.67 -6.92 -0.91
C MET A 87 -6.80 -8.29 -0.26
N PHE A 88 -5.85 -8.71 0.58
CA PHE A 88 -5.86 -10.06 1.14
C PHE A 88 -5.72 -10.08 2.66
N GLY A 89 -4.68 -9.42 3.21
CA GLY A 89 -4.42 -9.43 4.66
C GLY A 89 -5.57 -8.87 5.51
N LEU A 90 -6.13 -7.73 5.11
CA LEU A 90 -7.24 -7.08 5.80
C LEU A 90 -8.56 -7.87 5.65
N PRO A 91 -8.97 -8.32 4.45
CA PRO A 91 -10.08 -9.27 4.33
C PRO A 91 -9.90 -10.54 5.19
N ALA A 92 -8.69 -11.07 5.30
CA ALA A 92 -8.40 -12.20 6.20
C ALA A 92 -8.57 -11.83 7.68
N ALA A 93 -8.12 -10.64 8.09
CA ALA A 93 -8.33 -10.12 9.44
C ALA A 93 -9.83 -9.95 9.76
N ALA A 94 -10.60 -9.39 8.82
CA ALA A 94 -12.05 -9.26 8.94
C ALA A 94 -12.74 -10.62 9.10
N PHE A 95 -12.32 -11.62 8.33
CA PHE A 95 -12.80 -12.99 8.47
C PHE A 95 -12.42 -13.61 9.83
N ALA A 96 -11.20 -13.35 10.32
CA ALA A 96 -10.77 -13.81 11.64
C ALA A 96 -11.61 -13.20 12.77
N ILE A 97 -11.93 -11.90 12.69
CA ILE A 97 -12.83 -11.22 13.64
C ILE A 97 -14.22 -11.86 13.60
N TYR A 98 -14.79 -12.07 12.41
CA TYR A 98 -16.09 -12.73 12.26
C TYR A 98 -16.09 -14.16 12.85
N LYS A 99 -15.04 -14.95 12.59
CA LYS A 99 -14.94 -16.33 13.06
C LYS A 99 -14.92 -16.42 14.59
N ASN A 100 -14.26 -15.46 15.25
CA ASN A 100 -14.13 -15.39 16.71
C ASN A 100 -15.23 -14.55 17.38
N ALA A 101 -16.16 -13.98 16.62
CA ALA A 101 -17.30 -13.26 17.17
C ALA A 101 -18.19 -14.20 18.00
N ARG A 102 -18.68 -13.70 19.14
CA ARG A 102 -19.62 -14.44 19.99
C ARG A 102 -20.87 -14.84 19.18
N PRO A 103 -21.44 -16.05 19.38
CA PRO A 103 -22.58 -16.53 18.58
C PRO A 103 -23.74 -15.54 18.48
N GLU A 104 -24.07 -14.86 19.58
CA GLU A 104 -25.16 -13.90 19.68
C GLU A 104 -24.91 -12.58 18.92
N ARG A 105 -23.65 -12.24 18.61
CA ARG A 105 -23.27 -11.04 17.81
C ARG A 105 -22.82 -11.38 16.40
N LYS A 106 -22.67 -12.66 16.06
CA LYS A 106 -22.01 -13.13 14.85
C LYS A 106 -22.63 -12.59 13.56
N LYS A 107 -23.96 -12.44 13.51
CA LYS A 107 -24.67 -11.85 12.36
C LYS A 107 -24.31 -10.38 12.14
N VAL A 108 -24.29 -9.59 13.21
CA VAL A 108 -23.96 -8.15 13.16
C VAL A 108 -22.48 -7.97 12.80
N VAL A 109 -21.59 -8.68 13.50
CA VAL A 109 -20.14 -8.62 13.24
C VAL A 109 -19.83 -9.07 11.81
N GLY A 110 -20.48 -10.13 11.32
CA GLY A 110 -20.31 -10.61 9.95
C GLY A 110 -20.66 -9.56 8.91
N GLY A 111 -21.78 -8.84 9.08
CA GLY A 111 -22.17 -7.76 8.17
C GLY A 111 -21.18 -6.59 8.17
N LEU A 112 -20.73 -6.17 9.36
CA LEU A 112 -19.74 -5.08 9.49
C LEU A 112 -18.38 -5.46 8.88
N MET A 113 -17.89 -6.65 9.21
CA MET A 113 -16.60 -7.15 8.72
C MET A 113 -16.61 -7.41 7.22
N LEU A 114 -17.70 -7.94 6.67
CA LEU A 114 -17.85 -8.11 5.22
C LEU A 114 -17.84 -6.77 4.50
N SER A 115 -18.60 -5.78 4.99
CA SER A 115 -18.62 -4.44 4.39
C SER A 115 -17.24 -3.80 4.43
N ALA A 116 -16.57 -3.81 5.59
CA ALA A 116 -15.26 -3.21 5.75
C ALA A 116 -14.17 -3.93 4.91
N ALA A 117 -14.23 -5.27 4.83
CA ALA A 117 -13.36 -6.06 3.97
C ALA A 117 -13.56 -5.75 2.49
N LEU A 118 -14.81 -5.63 2.03
CA LEU A 118 -15.12 -5.26 0.64
C LEU A 118 -14.65 -3.86 0.32
N THR A 119 -14.80 -2.91 1.25
CA THR A 119 -14.26 -1.55 1.09
C THR A 119 -12.74 -1.59 0.94
N SER A 120 -12.02 -2.25 1.86
CA SER A 120 -10.56 -2.41 1.76
C SER A 120 -10.14 -3.09 0.46
N PHE A 121 -10.82 -4.18 0.08
CA PHE A 121 -10.50 -4.93 -1.12
C PHE A 121 -10.70 -4.08 -2.38
N LEU A 122 -11.86 -3.44 -2.55
CA LEU A 122 -12.21 -2.75 -3.79
C LEU A 122 -11.47 -1.43 -3.94
N THR A 123 -11.42 -0.62 -2.87
CA THR A 123 -10.95 0.77 -2.94
C THR A 123 -9.61 0.98 -2.28
N GLY A 124 -9.15 0.09 -1.41
CA GLY A 124 -7.95 0.27 -0.61
C GLY A 124 -8.16 1.18 0.61
N ILE A 125 -9.40 1.53 0.96
CA ILE A 125 -9.71 2.26 2.22
C ILE A 125 -9.74 1.24 3.35
N THR A 126 -8.85 1.41 4.32
CA THR A 126 -8.58 0.42 5.37
C THR A 126 -9.19 0.79 6.72
N GLU A 127 -9.48 2.07 6.92
CA GLU A 127 -9.88 2.68 8.19
C GLU A 127 -11.11 2.04 8.82
N PRO A 128 -12.21 1.75 8.09
CA PRO A 128 -13.38 1.09 8.69
C PRO A 128 -13.06 -0.25 9.34
N LEU A 129 -12.04 -0.96 8.84
CA LEU A 129 -11.60 -2.23 9.39
C LEU A 129 -10.51 -2.05 10.45
N GLU A 130 -9.48 -1.26 10.16
CA GLU A 130 -8.35 -1.05 11.09
C GLU A 130 -8.83 -0.43 12.41
N PHE A 131 -9.78 0.51 12.36
CA PHE A 131 -10.32 1.13 13.57
C PHE A 131 -11.13 0.17 14.44
N SER A 132 -11.59 -0.95 13.89
CA SER A 132 -12.32 -1.96 14.68
C SER A 132 -11.44 -2.70 15.70
N PHE A 133 -10.12 -2.75 15.48
CA PHE A 133 -9.17 -3.43 16.37
C PHE A 133 -8.04 -2.54 16.87
N LEU A 134 -7.71 -1.44 16.19
CA LEU A 134 -6.69 -0.47 16.60
C LEU A 134 -6.81 -0.06 18.07
N PHE A 135 -8.02 0.33 18.50
CA PHE A 135 -8.26 0.84 19.85
C PHE A 135 -8.53 -0.25 20.89
N VAL A 136 -8.93 -1.45 20.43
CA VAL A 136 -9.31 -2.57 21.30
C VAL A 136 -8.14 -3.50 21.56
N ALA A 137 -7.28 -3.71 20.56
CA ALA A 137 -6.11 -4.57 20.61
C ALA A 137 -4.89 -3.90 19.95
N PRO A 138 -4.28 -2.89 20.61
CA PRO A 138 -3.16 -2.13 20.04
C PRO A 138 -1.96 -3.00 19.63
N ILE A 139 -1.72 -4.11 20.33
CA ILE A 139 -0.65 -5.05 19.99
C ILE A 139 -0.87 -5.69 18.61
N LEU A 140 -2.11 -6.05 18.28
CA LEU A 140 -2.45 -6.58 16.95
C LEU A 140 -2.25 -5.52 15.87
N TYR A 141 -2.50 -4.24 16.19
CA TYR A 141 -2.21 -3.14 15.28
C TYR A 141 -0.72 -2.95 15.03
N VAL A 142 0.12 -3.06 16.06
CA VAL A 142 1.58 -3.03 15.88
C VAL A 142 2.04 -4.18 14.97
N ILE A 143 1.52 -5.39 15.14
CA ILE A 143 1.82 -6.52 14.25
C ILE A 143 1.40 -6.20 12.81
N HIS A 144 0.19 -5.70 12.61
CA HIS A 144 -0.32 -5.27 11.31
C HIS A 144 0.57 -4.22 10.63
N VAL A 145 1.07 -3.23 11.38
CA VAL A 145 2.02 -2.22 10.89
C VAL A 145 3.30 -2.86 10.34
N PHE A 146 3.86 -3.85 11.04
CA PHE A 146 5.06 -4.57 10.56
C PHE A 146 4.77 -5.46 9.35
N LEU A 147 3.60 -6.10 9.31
CA LEU A 147 3.17 -6.88 8.14
C LEU A 147 2.99 -5.99 6.91
N ALA A 148 2.39 -4.81 7.07
CA ALA A 148 2.29 -3.82 6.00
C ALA A 148 3.67 -3.35 5.53
N GLY A 149 4.59 -3.01 6.45
CA GLY A 149 5.98 -2.71 6.09
C GLY A 149 6.64 -3.84 5.30
N THR A 150 6.46 -5.08 5.73
CA THR A 150 6.96 -6.28 5.04
C THR A 150 6.35 -6.42 3.64
N SER A 151 5.08 -6.08 3.46
CA SER A 151 4.43 -6.05 2.14
C SER A 151 5.14 -5.09 1.18
N PHE A 152 5.48 -3.87 1.63
CA PHE A 152 6.28 -2.93 0.83
C PHE A 152 7.68 -3.46 0.51
N LEU A 153 8.34 -4.09 1.48
CA LEU A 153 9.65 -4.70 1.30
C LEU A 153 9.61 -5.81 0.23
N VAL A 154 8.70 -6.77 0.37
CA VAL A 154 8.59 -7.93 -0.51
C VAL A 154 8.21 -7.50 -1.93
N MET A 155 7.25 -6.59 -2.08
CA MET A 155 6.87 -6.06 -3.40
C MET A 155 8.06 -5.37 -4.10
N HIS A 156 8.86 -4.63 -3.35
CA HIS A 156 10.07 -4.01 -3.88
C HIS A 156 11.13 -5.05 -4.30
N LEU A 157 11.38 -6.07 -3.46
CA LEU A 157 12.33 -7.15 -3.75
C LEU A 157 11.94 -7.96 -4.99
N LEU A 158 10.64 -8.18 -5.19
CA LEU A 158 10.10 -8.84 -6.39
C LEU A 158 10.05 -7.93 -7.61
N GLY A 159 10.48 -6.67 -7.49
CA GLY A 159 10.55 -5.71 -8.58
C GLY A 159 9.20 -5.22 -9.08
N VAL A 160 8.11 -5.46 -8.32
CA VAL A 160 6.74 -5.12 -8.68
C VAL A 160 6.56 -3.60 -8.63
N LYS A 161 5.95 -3.04 -9.68
CA LYS A 161 5.78 -1.60 -9.86
C LYS A 161 4.39 -1.27 -10.35
N ILE A 162 3.48 -1.00 -9.42
CA ILE A 162 2.09 -0.67 -9.69
C ILE A 162 1.80 0.72 -9.12
N GLY A 163 1.41 1.67 -9.98
CA GLY A 163 0.90 2.97 -9.56
C GLY A 163 -0.54 2.87 -9.07
N MET A 164 -1.14 3.99 -8.67
CA MET A 164 -2.54 4.04 -8.25
C MET A 164 -3.13 5.45 -8.41
N THR A 165 -4.46 5.56 -8.44
CA THR A 165 -5.12 6.88 -8.46
C THR A 165 -5.65 7.29 -7.09
N PHE A 166 -5.97 6.32 -6.23
CA PHE A 166 -6.59 6.61 -4.94
C PHE A 166 -5.87 5.97 -3.75
N SER A 167 -6.00 4.65 -3.53
CA SER A 167 -5.49 4.00 -2.31
C SER A 167 -4.87 2.61 -2.52
N GLY A 168 -4.90 2.04 -3.72
CA GLY A 168 -4.28 0.73 -4.00
C GLY A 168 -5.21 -0.45 -3.70
N GLY A 169 -6.49 -0.30 -4.03
CA GLY A 169 -7.47 -1.41 -4.02
C GLY A 169 -7.50 -2.20 -5.33
N PHE A 170 -8.39 -3.19 -5.40
CA PHE A 170 -8.59 -4.06 -6.56
C PHE A 170 -8.88 -3.30 -7.85
N ILE A 171 -9.58 -2.16 -7.77
CA ILE A 171 -9.83 -1.30 -8.94
C ILE A 171 -8.51 -0.75 -9.48
N ASP A 172 -7.68 -0.16 -8.62
CA ASP A 172 -6.35 0.33 -9.01
C ASP A 172 -5.45 -0.83 -9.50
N TYR A 173 -5.55 -2.00 -8.87
CA TYR A 173 -4.78 -3.19 -9.25
C TYR A 173 -5.11 -3.67 -10.67
N ILE A 174 -6.39 -3.67 -11.07
CA ILE A 174 -6.77 -3.97 -12.45
C ILE A 174 -6.19 -2.91 -13.39
N LEU A 175 -6.50 -1.63 -13.14
CA LEU A 175 -6.21 -0.55 -14.08
C LEU A 175 -4.72 -0.31 -14.28
N TYR A 176 -3.96 -0.31 -13.18
CA TYR A 176 -2.55 0.08 -13.18
C TYR A 176 -1.61 -1.10 -12.99
N GLY A 177 -2.11 -2.25 -12.55
CA GLY A 177 -1.33 -3.49 -12.40
C GLY A 177 -1.56 -4.45 -13.57
N LEU A 178 -2.72 -5.13 -13.57
CA LEU A 178 -3.03 -6.25 -14.47
C LEU A 178 -3.09 -5.85 -15.95
N LEU A 179 -3.68 -4.70 -16.29
CA LEU A 179 -3.69 -4.23 -17.68
C LEU A 179 -2.28 -3.95 -18.21
N ASN A 180 -1.32 -3.73 -17.32
CA ASN A 180 0.08 -3.47 -17.64
C ASN A 180 1.01 -4.59 -17.13
N TRP A 181 0.50 -5.81 -16.93
CA TRP A 181 1.19 -6.89 -16.21
C TRP A 181 2.61 -7.19 -16.71
N HIS A 182 2.85 -7.05 -18.01
CA HIS A 182 4.16 -7.27 -18.65
C HIS A 182 5.25 -6.27 -18.20
N ARG A 183 4.86 -5.09 -17.70
CA ARG A 183 5.76 -4.01 -17.23
C ARG A 183 5.75 -3.87 -15.71
N THR A 184 4.66 -4.26 -15.06
CA THR A 184 4.43 -4.04 -13.62
C THR A 184 4.78 -5.24 -12.76
N SER A 185 4.86 -6.43 -13.35
CA SER A 185 4.99 -7.72 -12.64
C SER A 185 3.85 -7.94 -11.63
N ALA A 186 2.67 -7.39 -11.91
CA ALA A 186 1.54 -7.34 -10.98
C ALA A 186 1.06 -8.70 -10.47
N LEU A 187 1.26 -9.77 -11.23
CA LEU A 187 0.86 -11.14 -10.85
C LEU A 187 1.46 -11.61 -9.52
N TRP A 188 2.62 -11.07 -9.10
CA TRP A 188 3.22 -11.38 -7.80
C TRP A 188 2.43 -10.88 -6.59
N VAL A 189 1.51 -9.92 -6.77
CA VAL A 189 0.62 -9.46 -5.69
C VAL A 189 -0.25 -10.60 -5.16
N ILE A 190 -0.70 -11.49 -6.03
CA ILE A 190 -1.61 -12.60 -5.68
C ILE A 190 -0.93 -13.62 -4.75
N PRO A 191 0.20 -14.25 -5.10
CA PRO A 191 0.84 -15.22 -4.23
C PRO A 191 1.36 -14.58 -2.94
N VAL A 192 1.81 -13.31 -2.97
CA VAL A 192 2.23 -12.62 -1.75
C VAL A 192 1.05 -12.25 -0.86
N GLY A 193 -0.10 -11.89 -1.43
CA GLY A 193 -1.29 -11.58 -0.65
C GLY A 193 -1.91 -12.81 0.01
N ILE A 194 -1.81 -13.97 -0.63
CA ILE A 194 -2.40 -15.22 -0.11
C ILE A 194 -1.61 -15.81 1.07
N VAL A 195 -0.31 -15.54 1.17
CA VAL A 195 0.61 -16.06 2.21
C VAL A 195 0.70 -15.10 3.38
#